data_AF-A0A3B9QSF5-F1
#
_entry.id   AF-A0A3B9QSF5-F1
#
_cell.length_a   1.000
_cell.length_b   1.000
_cell.length_c   1.000
_cell.angle_alpha   90.00
_cell.angle_beta   90.00
_cell.angle_gamma   90.00
#
_symmetry.space_group_name_H-M   'P 1'
#
loop_
_entity.id
_entity.type
_entity.pdbx_description
1 polymer ?
#
loop_
_entity_poly.entity_id
_entity_poly.type
_entity_poly.pdbx_seq_one_letter_code
_entity_poly.pdbx_strand_id
1 'polypeptide(L)'
;MELRPVILPDQEDWDTALTVAAKLFGLQPTPHRSAANLRAFQSGVLAAVDALRGDAARYSETLGVVLRALGMTTVPKRSRLADDTSALLDAIYRDRADALRIVTRLATAQTSEQKILGATLEEAAVGLSNAGIAATALQRLTANGSAPVSGPATYAAGHPKDDKGAGVILAYLSDALSEHEFKTPVTKAVERFFNDRARWEAEVLSVTAPVTPEPAVEPVSEPTEDPELPTHERVLDEEVTTESVSAFGARLSELLKQGRRVRVTVEVIE
;
A
#
# COMPACT_ATOMS: atom_id res chain seq x y z
N MET A 1 -37.29 40.73 -16.58
CA MET A 1 -36.44 39.54 -16.33
C MET A 1 -36.71 38.57 -17.46
N GLU A 2 -35.79 38.44 -18.41
CA GLU A 2 -35.91 37.41 -19.45
C GLU A 2 -35.51 36.06 -18.85
N LEU A 3 -36.46 35.13 -18.76
CA LEU A 3 -36.20 33.74 -18.43
C LEU A 3 -35.47 33.12 -19.61
N ARG A 4 -34.13 33.12 -19.57
CA ARG A 4 -33.35 32.36 -20.56
C ARG A 4 -33.77 30.89 -20.49
N PRO A 5 -34.14 30.25 -21.61
CA PRO A 5 -34.48 28.85 -21.60
C PRO A 5 -33.28 28.04 -21.09
N VAL A 6 -33.51 27.26 -20.04
CA VAL A 6 -32.50 26.35 -19.50
C VAL A 6 -32.48 25.12 -20.42
N ILE A 7 -31.35 24.89 -21.06
CA ILE A 7 -31.12 23.66 -21.82
C ILE A 7 -31.02 22.52 -20.81
N LEU A 8 -31.86 21.50 -20.97
CA LEU A 8 -31.89 20.31 -20.13
C LEU A 8 -31.15 19.17 -20.82
N PRO A 9 -30.55 18.23 -20.06
CA PRO A 9 -29.87 17.08 -20.64
C PRO A 9 -30.86 16.14 -21.34
N ASP A 10 -30.36 15.29 -22.23
CA ASP A 10 -31.17 14.22 -22.82
C ASP A 10 -31.68 13.25 -21.74
N GLN A 11 -32.84 12.63 -22.00
CA GLN A 11 -33.52 11.80 -20.99
C GLN A 11 -32.69 10.56 -20.63
N GLU A 12 -32.10 9.92 -21.63
CA GLU A 12 -31.24 8.74 -21.44
C GLU A 12 -29.97 9.09 -20.63
N ASP A 13 -29.30 10.18 -20.99
CA ASP A 13 -28.13 10.70 -20.26
C ASP A 13 -28.50 11.05 -18.81
N TRP A 14 -29.66 11.66 -18.61
CA TRP A 14 -30.16 12.00 -17.29
C TRP A 14 -30.37 10.75 -16.44
N ASP A 15 -31.15 9.78 -16.91
CA ASP A 15 -31.46 8.56 -16.16
C ASP A 15 -30.20 7.73 -15.85
N THR A 16 -29.27 7.69 -16.81
CA THR A 16 -27.96 7.05 -16.64
C THR A 16 -27.12 7.76 -15.59
N ALA A 17 -27.01 9.09 -15.67
CA ALA A 17 -26.25 9.87 -14.70
C ALA A 17 -26.82 9.76 -13.28
N LEU A 18 -28.15 9.70 -13.12
CA LEU A 18 -28.79 9.44 -11.83
C LEU A 18 -28.39 8.08 -11.28
N THR A 19 -28.40 7.04 -12.13
CA THR A 19 -28.00 5.68 -11.75
C THR A 19 -26.53 5.63 -11.31
N VAL A 20 -25.63 6.20 -12.10
CA VAL A 20 -24.20 6.24 -11.79
C VAL A 20 -23.93 7.03 -10.51
N ALA A 21 -24.57 8.20 -10.35
CA ALA A 21 -24.44 9.00 -9.14
C ALA A 21 -24.97 8.28 -7.89
N ALA A 22 -26.08 7.56 -8.01
CA ALA A 22 -26.61 6.76 -6.91
C ALA A 22 -25.66 5.63 -6.52
N LYS A 23 -25.03 4.97 -7.50
CA LYS A 23 -24.09 3.86 -7.25
C LYS A 23 -22.74 4.31 -6.70
N LEU A 24 -22.14 5.35 -7.29
CA LEU A 24 -20.81 5.82 -6.89
C LEU A 24 -20.84 6.67 -5.61
N PHE A 25 -21.86 7.51 -5.45
CA PHE A 25 -21.90 8.53 -4.40
C PHE A 25 -23.01 8.31 -3.37
N GLY A 26 -23.86 7.28 -3.54
CA GLY A 26 -25.00 7.04 -2.65
C GLY A 26 -26.09 8.11 -2.74
N LEU A 27 -26.07 8.96 -3.78
CA LEU A 27 -27.03 10.04 -3.95
C LEU A 27 -28.43 9.48 -4.24
N GLN A 28 -29.46 10.16 -3.74
CA GLN A 28 -30.87 9.86 -4.02
C GLN A 28 -31.52 11.01 -4.81
N PRO A 29 -31.10 11.24 -6.07
CA PRO A 29 -31.57 12.38 -6.83
C PRO A 29 -33.01 12.17 -7.32
N THR A 30 -33.75 13.27 -7.48
CA THR A 30 -35.13 13.24 -7.99
C THR A 30 -35.13 12.88 -9.48
N PRO A 31 -35.90 11.87 -9.92
CA PRO A 31 -35.88 11.40 -11.31
C PRO A 31 -36.46 12.42 -12.29
N HIS A 32 -37.36 13.31 -11.82
CA HIS A 32 -37.99 14.29 -12.68
C HIS A 32 -36.98 15.30 -13.25
N ARG A 33 -36.92 15.41 -14.58
CA ARG A 33 -36.01 16.32 -15.30
C ARG A 33 -36.54 17.76 -15.27
N SER A 34 -35.92 18.61 -14.44
CA SER A 34 -36.22 20.04 -14.36
C SER A 34 -34.96 20.86 -14.08
N ALA A 35 -34.99 22.17 -14.36
CA ALA A 35 -33.86 23.06 -14.07
C ALA A 35 -33.48 23.10 -12.58
N ALA A 36 -34.47 22.99 -11.69
CA ALA A 36 -34.23 22.92 -10.24
C ALA A 36 -33.54 21.61 -9.85
N ASN A 37 -34.02 20.48 -10.37
CA ASN A 37 -33.45 19.17 -10.07
C ASN A 37 -32.06 19.00 -10.67
N LEU A 38 -31.78 19.58 -11.85
CA LEU A 38 -30.46 19.60 -12.45
C LEU A 38 -29.44 20.34 -11.57
N ARG A 39 -29.82 21.49 -11.00
CA ARG A 39 -28.96 22.24 -10.06
C ARG A 39 -28.75 21.49 -8.74
N ALA A 40 -29.80 20.87 -8.21
CA ALA A 40 -29.70 20.06 -6.99
C ALA A 40 -28.78 18.85 -7.21
N PHE A 41 -28.93 18.17 -8.35
CA PHE A 41 -28.07 17.07 -8.77
C PHE A 41 -26.61 17.50 -8.91
N GLN A 42 -26.35 18.60 -9.63
CA GLN A 42 -25.01 19.20 -9.75
C GLN A 42 -24.41 19.46 -8.36
N SER A 43 -25.15 20.11 -7.46
CA SER A 43 -24.66 20.41 -6.11
C SER A 43 -24.33 19.15 -5.31
N GLY A 44 -25.17 18.11 -5.39
CA GLY A 44 -24.94 16.84 -4.70
C GLY A 44 -23.72 16.10 -5.24
N VAL A 45 -23.57 16.03 -6.56
CA VAL A 45 -22.41 15.43 -7.22
C VAL A 45 -21.13 16.18 -6.85
N LEU A 46 -21.13 17.51 -6.90
CA LEU A 46 -19.95 18.31 -6.57
C LEU A 46 -19.53 18.15 -5.11
N ALA A 47 -20.49 18.10 -4.17
CA ALA A 47 -20.18 17.84 -2.77
C ALA A 47 -19.53 16.46 -2.58
N ALA A 48 -20.00 15.43 -3.28
CA ALA A 48 -19.40 14.09 -3.23
C ALA A 48 -18.01 14.06 -3.87
N VAL A 49 -17.82 14.74 -5.01
CA VAL A 49 -16.53 14.86 -5.69
C VAL A 49 -15.52 15.59 -4.80
N ASP A 50 -15.90 16.70 -4.17
CA ASP A 50 -15.01 17.44 -3.27
C ASP A 50 -14.56 16.59 -2.08
N ALA A 51 -15.43 15.71 -1.57
CA ALA A 51 -15.10 14.79 -0.49
C ALA A 51 -14.15 13.66 -0.92
N LEU A 52 -14.31 13.11 -2.13
CA LEU A 52 -13.67 11.85 -2.53
C LEU A 52 -12.48 12.01 -3.48
N ARG A 53 -12.38 13.13 -4.22
CA ARG A 53 -11.38 13.32 -5.29
C ARG A 53 -9.95 13.21 -4.79
N GLY A 54 -9.65 13.78 -3.62
CA GLY A 54 -8.31 13.71 -3.03
C GLY A 54 -7.88 12.29 -2.68
N ASP A 55 -8.81 11.50 -2.15
CA ASP A 55 -8.58 10.11 -1.78
C ASP A 55 -8.43 9.20 -3.01
N ALA A 56 -9.28 9.40 -4.03
CA ALA A 56 -9.18 8.66 -5.29
C ALA A 56 -7.84 8.91 -6.01
N ALA A 57 -7.41 10.18 -6.09
CA ALA A 57 -6.12 10.53 -6.70
C ALA A 57 -4.94 9.91 -5.94
N ARG A 58 -4.94 10.03 -4.60
CA ARG A 58 -3.90 9.44 -3.76
C ARG A 58 -3.87 7.92 -3.88
N TYR A 59 -5.03 7.27 -3.98
CA TYR A 59 -5.13 5.83 -4.16
C TYR A 59 -4.53 5.37 -5.49
N SER A 60 -4.93 5.99 -6.60
CA SER A 60 -4.37 5.73 -7.94
C SER A 60 -2.85 5.89 -7.94
N GLU A 61 -2.34 7.01 -7.42
CA GLU A 61 -0.90 7.29 -7.36
C GLU A 61 -0.14 6.25 -6.52
N THR A 62 -0.60 6.00 -5.29
CA THR A 62 0.10 5.09 -4.36
C THR A 62 0.06 3.66 -4.88
N LEU A 63 -1.07 3.23 -5.47
CA LEU A 63 -1.18 1.93 -6.11
C LEU A 63 -0.18 1.81 -7.27
N GLY A 64 -0.09 2.81 -8.14
CA GLY A 64 0.89 2.83 -9.23
C GLY A 64 2.35 2.76 -8.77
N VAL A 65 2.69 3.37 -7.62
CA VAL A 65 4.02 3.23 -7.01
C VAL A 65 4.26 1.80 -6.52
N VAL A 66 3.31 1.20 -5.80
CA VAL A 66 3.43 -0.17 -5.28
C VAL A 66 3.53 -1.20 -6.41
N LEU A 67 2.70 -1.10 -7.44
CA LEU A 67 2.72 -2.02 -8.59
C LEU A 67 4.07 -1.98 -9.32
N ARG A 68 4.67 -0.78 -9.47
CA ARG A 68 6.03 -0.63 -10.02
C ARG A 68 7.08 -1.26 -9.11
N ALA A 69 6.97 -1.08 -7.79
CA ALA A 69 7.88 -1.72 -6.83
C ALA A 69 7.77 -3.26 -6.85
N LEU A 70 6.59 -3.80 -7.16
CA LEU A 70 6.37 -5.24 -7.36
C LEU A 70 6.83 -5.73 -8.74
N GLY A 71 7.30 -4.85 -9.62
CA GLY A 71 7.74 -5.22 -10.97
C GLY A 71 6.62 -5.63 -11.91
N MET A 72 5.37 -5.23 -11.62
CA MET A 72 4.22 -5.58 -12.47
C MET A 72 4.26 -4.82 -13.79
N THR A 73 4.30 -5.56 -14.89
CA THR A 73 4.39 -5.01 -16.26
C THR A 73 3.03 -4.83 -16.94
N THR A 74 2.03 -5.58 -16.49
CA THR A 74 0.65 -5.49 -16.99
C THR A 74 -0.17 -4.60 -16.06
N VAL A 75 -0.98 -3.70 -16.64
CA VAL A 75 -1.87 -2.83 -15.86
C VAL A 75 -3.02 -3.65 -15.29
N PRO A 76 -3.12 -3.83 -13.96
CA PRO A 76 -4.16 -4.67 -13.39
C PRO A 76 -5.52 -3.98 -13.37
N LYS A 77 -6.59 -4.77 -13.21
CA LYS A 77 -7.98 -4.28 -13.26
C LYS A 77 -8.22 -3.20 -12.21
N ARG A 78 -7.66 -3.39 -11.01
CA ARG A 78 -7.74 -2.43 -9.90
C ARG A 78 -7.09 -1.09 -10.23
N SER A 79 -5.88 -1.12 -10.80
CA SER A 79 -5.17 0.11 -11.18
C SER A 79 -5.96 0.88 -12.22
N ARG A 80 -6.42 0.19 -13.27
CA ARG A 80 -7.24 0.81 -14.31
C ARG A 80 -8.48 1.48 -13.74
N LEU A 81 -9.22 0.78 -12.89
CA LEU A 81 -10.41 1.34 -12.25
C LEU A 81 -10.07 2.54 -11.34
N ALA A 82 -8.98 2.48 -10.58
CA ALA A 82 -8.55 3.59 -9.73
C ALA A 82 -8.18 4.84 -10.56
N ASP A 83 -7.44 4.64 -11.66
CA ASP A 83 -7.03 5.70 -12.59
C ASP A 83 -8.26 6.31 -13.28
N ASP A 84 -9.15 5.48 -13.82
CA ASP A 84 -10.39 5.92 -14.49
C ASP A 84 -11.31 6.66 -13.51
N THR A 85 -11.40 6.19 -12.26
CA THR A 85 -12.20 6.84 -11.22
C THR A 85 -11.62 8.20 -10.85
N SER A 86 -10.30 8.30 -10.63
CA SER A 86 -9.63 9.57 -10.36
C SER A 86 -9.84 10.56 -11.51
N ALA A 87 -9.68 10.09 -12.76
CA ALA A 87 -9.87 10.90 -13.95
C ALA A 87 -11.31 11.40 -14.11
N LEU A 88 -12.31 10.57 -13.79
CA LEU A 88 -13.72 10.95 -13.78
C LEU A 88 -13.99 12.06 -12.77
N LEU A 89 -13.54 11.91 -11.52
CA LEU A 89 -13.75 12.93 -10.48
C LEU A 89 -13.05 14.25 -10.81
N ASP A 90 -11.83 14.20 -11.35
CA ASP A 90 -11.13 15.39 -11.83
C ASP A 90 -11.83 16.05 -13.03
N ALA A 91 -12.40 15.27 -13.95
CA ALA A 91 -13.18 15.82 -15.06
C ALA A 91 -14.44 16.52 -14.56
N ILE A 92 -15.18 15.91 -13.64
CA ILE A 92 -16.37 16.53 -13.03
C ILE A 92 -16.01 17.82 -12.28
N TYR A 93 -14.92 17.80 -11.50
CA TYR A 93 -14.46 18.99 -10.78
C TYR A 93 -14.02 20.15 -11.69
N ARG A 94 -13.41 19.84 -12.85
CA ARG A 94 -13.05 20.84 -13.87
C ARG A 94 -14.29 21.44 -14.53
N ASP A 95 -15.26 20.59 -14.85
CA ASP A 95 -16.52 20.98 -15.48
C ASP A 95 -17.57 21.48 -14.45
N ARG A 96 -17.16 21.81 -13.21
CA ARG A 96 -18.06 22.16 -12.09
C ARG A 96 -19.06 23.29 -12.33
N ALA A 97 -18.78 24.18 -13.29
CA ALA A 97 -19.66 25.27 -13.65
C ALA A 97 -20.75 24.86 -14.67
N ASP A 98 -20.65 23.68 -15.27
CA ASP A 98 -21.50 23.21 -16.38
C ASP A 98 -22.24 21.93 -15.97
N ALA A 99 -23.49 22.08 -15.55
CA ALA A 99 -24.32 20.96 -15.11
C ALA A 99 -24.56 19.92 -16.21
N LEU A 100 -24.64 20.34 -17.48
CA LEU A 100 -24.85 19.41 -18.60
C LEU A 100 -23.63 18.54 -18.81
N ARG A 101 -22.43 19.13 -18.77
CA ARG A 101 -21.19 18.36 -18.83
C ARG A 101 -21.08 17.36 -17.70
N ILE A 102 -21.44 17.72 -16.47
CA ILE A 102 -21.42 16.79 -15.33
C ILE A 102 -22.34 15.59 -15.60
N VAL A 103 -23.55 15.81 -16.11
CA VAL A 103 -24.47 14.74 -16.51
C VAL A 103 -23.82 13.87 -17.59
N THR A 104 -23.26 14.45 -18.66
CA THR A 104 -22.59 13.69 -19.71
C THR A 104 -21.38 12.89 -19.19
N ARG A 105 -20.58 13.43 -18.26
CA ARG A 105 -19.45 12.70 -17.64
C ARG A 105 -19.92 11.46 -16.87
N LEU A 106 -21.01 11.59 -16.12
CA LEU A 106 -21.58 10.48 -15.37
C LEU A 106 -22.26 9.46 -16.29
N ALA A 107 -22.98 9.92 -17.31
CA ALA A 107 -23.62 9.04 -18.29
C ALA A 107 -22.55 8.20 -19.04
N THR A 108 -21.50 8.85 -19.55
CA THR A 108 -20.41 8.18 -20.26
C THR A 108 -19.54 7.28 -19.38
N ALA A 109 -19.57 7.46 -18.06
CA ALA A 109 -18.91 6.55 -17.13
C ALA A 109 -19.61 5.17 -17.08
N GLN A 110 -20.89 5.08 -17.46
CA GLN A 110 -21.54 3.78 -17.64
C GLN A 110 -21.09 3.16 -18.97
N THR A 111 -20.33 2.08 -18.89
CA THR A 111 -19.81 1.37 -20.06
C THR A 111 -20.77 0.28 -20.56
N SER A 112 -21.68 -0.19 -19.71
CA SER A 112 -22.81 -1.07 -20.03
C SER A 112 -23.83 -1.00 -18.89
N GLU A 113 -25.04 -1.55 -19.07
CA GLU A 113 -26.13 -1.47 -18.06
C GLU A 113 -25.70 -1.83 -16.63
N GLN A 114 -24.80 -2.80 -16.47
CA GLN A 114 -24.30 -3.29 -15.18
C GLN A 114 -22.83 -2.93 -14.91
N LYS A 115 -22.25 -1.97 -15.66
CA LYS A 115 -20.84 -1.60 -15.52
C LYS A 115 -20.59 -0.10 -15.52
N ILE A 116 -19.76 0.32 -14.58
CA ILE A 116 -19.24 1.68 -14.47
C ILE A 116 -17.72 1.59 -14.61
N LEU A 117 -17.16 2.35 -15.55
CA LEU A 117 -15.71 2.37 -15.84
C LEU A 117 -15.15 0.96 -16.09
N GLY A 118 -15.92 0.11 -16.78
CA GLY A 118 -15.56 -1.27 -17.11
C GLY A 118 -15.66 -2.29 -15.97
N ALA A 119 -15.89 -1.87 -14.72
CA ALA A 119 -16.09 -2.72 -13.54
C ALA A 119 -17.58 -2.90 -13.22
N THR A 120 -17.96 -3.89 -12.41
CA THR A 120 -19.36 -3.99 -11.95
C THR A 120 -19.74 -2.78 -11.09
N LEU A 121 -21.05 -2.54 -10.92
CA LEU A 121 -21.55 -1.43 -10.11
C LEU A 121 -21.00 -1.49 -8.67
N GLU A 122 -20.94 -2.69 -8.08
CA GLU A 122 -20.42 -2.93 -6.74
C GLU A 122 -18.90 -2.75 -6.67
N GLU A 123 -18.17 -3.21 -7.69
CA GLU A 123 -16.71 -3.05 -7.76
C GLU A 123 -16.30 -1.58 -7.84
N ALA A 124 -17.00 -0.78 -8.65
CA ALA A 124 -16.77 0.65 -8.77
C ALA A 124 -17.12 1.38 -7.46
N ALA A 125 -18.27 1.06 -6.86
CA ALA A 125 -18.70 1.67 -5.60
C ALA A 125 -17.73 1.36 -4.44
N VAL A 126 -17.37 0.09 -4.25
CA VAL A 126 -16.45 -0.33 -3.18
C VAL A 126 -15.03 0.21 -3.42
N GLY A 127 -14.59 0.24 -4.69
CA GLY A 127 -13.29 0.81 -5.05
C GLY A 127 -13.18 2.28 -4.66
N LEU A 128 -14.23 3.07 -4.94
CA LEU A 128 -14.27 4.48 -4.57
C LEU A 128 -14.44 4.69 -3.06
N SER A 129 -15.35 3.96 -2.40
CA SER A 129 -15.61 4.12 -0.96
C SER A 129 -14.38 3.80 -0.11
N ASN A 130 -13.54 2.86 -0.56
CA ASN A 130 -12.35 2.45 0.17
C ASN A 130 -11.09 3.21 -0.24
N ALA A 131 -11.15 4.14 -1.20
CA ALA A 131 -9.96 4.77 -1.78
C ALA A 131 -9.01 5.36 -0.71
N GLY A 132 -9.55 6.12 0.26
CA GLY A 132 -8.74 6.74 1.31
C GLY A 132 -8.05 5.74 2.24
N ILE A 133 -8.78 4.71 2.71
CA ILE A 133 -8.21 3.68 3.58
C ILE A 133 -7.23 2.77 2.82
N ALA A 134 -7.51 2.47 1.55
CA ALA A 134 -6.63 1.68 0.68
C ALA A 134 -5.34 2.44 0.38
N ALA A 135 -5.42 3.73 0.07
CA ALA A 135 -4.26 4.60 -0.12
C ALA A 135 -3.37 4.60 1.12
N THR A 136 -3.95 4.80 2.31
CA THR A 136 -3.23 4.79 3.59
C THR A 136 -2.55 3.45 3.85
N ALA A 137 -3.21 2.33 3.56
CA ALA A 137 -2.61 1.01 3.68
C ALA A 137 -1.43 0.82 2.72
N LEU A 138 -1.57 1.20 1.46
CA LEU A 138 -0.49 1.11 0.45
C LEU A 138 0.69 2.02 0.80
N GLN A 139 0.45 3.18 1.40
CA GLN A 139 1.51 4.09 1.84
C GLN A 139 2.46 3.42 2.83
N ARG A 140 2.01 2.46 3.64
CA ARG A 140 2.88 1.69 4.53
C ARG A 140 3.92 0.85 3.77
N LEU A 141 3.59 0.43 2.54
CA LEU A 141 4.53 -0.29 1.68
C LEU A 141 5.55 0.65 1.06
N THR A 142 5.24 1.95 0.89
CA THR A 142 6.09 2.91 0.16
C THR A 142 6.80 3.92 1.06
N ALA A 143 6.37 4.11 2.30
CA ALA A 143 6.85 5.15 3.22
C ALA A 143 8.38 5.19 3.41
N ASN A 144 9.03 4.04 3.30
CA ASN A 144 10.49 3.90 3.40
C ASN A 144 11.11 3.52 2.04
N GLY A 145 10.77 4.25 0.98
CA GLY A 145 11.33 4.03 -0.36
C GLY A 145 10.99 2.65 -0.95
N SER A 146 9.82 2.11 -0.61
CA SER A 146 9.42 0.74 -0.96
C SER A 146 10.29 -0.38 -0.36
N ALA A 147 11.13 -0.07 0.64
CA ALA A 147 11.93 -1.06 1.37
C ALA A 147 11.15 -2.31 1.81
N PRO A 148 9.88 -2.18 2.26
CA PRO A 148 9.10 -3.35 2.61
C PRO A 148 8.93 -4.40 1.51
N VAL A 149 8.82 -3.94 0.27
CA VAL A 149 8.66 -4.80 -0.90
C VAL A 149 10.03 -5.18 -1.47
N SER A 150 10.98 -4.25 -1.50
CA SER A 150 12.29 -4.47 -2.12
C SER A 150 13.16 -5.46 -1.35
N GLY A 151 13.01 -5.59 -0.02
CA GLY A 151 13.76 -6.55 0.79
C GLY A 151 13.51 -8.01 0.37
N PRO A 152 12.26 -8.50 0.46
CA PRO A 152 11.89 -9.83 -0.05
C PRO A 152 12.22 -10.01 -1.55
N ALA A 153 12.04 -8.97 -2.37
CA ALA A 153 12.31 -9.06 -3.81
C ALA A 153 13.81 -9.27 -4.09
N THR A 154 14.67 -8.52 -3.40
CA THR A 154 16.13 -8.66 -3.49
C THR A 154 16.58 -10.04 -3.00
N TYR A 155 16.00 -10.53 -1.90
CA TYR A 155 16.34 -11.84 -1.36
C TYR A 155 15.94 -12.97 -2.34
N ALA A 156 14.73 -12.91 -2.90
CA ALA A 156 14.26 -13.90 -3.86
C ALA A 156 15.13 -13.93 -5.13
N ALA A 157 15.54 -12.76 -5.63
CA ALA A 157 16.44 -12.66 -6.77
C ALA A 157 17.84 -13.24 -6.47
N GLY A 158 18.35 -13.06 -5.25
CA GLY A 158 19.64 -13.60 -4.81
C GLY A 158 19.62 -15.10 -4.50
N HIS A 159 18.45 -15.68 -4.19
CA HIS A 159 18.30 -17.06 -3.72
C HIS A 159 17.23 -17.84 -4.51
N PRO A 160 17.36 -18.00 -5.84
CA PRO A 160 16.29 -18.56 -6.69
C PRO A 160 15.91 -20.01 -6.40
N LYS A 161 16.69 -20.75 -5.59
CA LYS A 161 16.42 -22.14 -5.19
C LYS A 161 16.06 -22.28 -3.71
N ASP A 162 16.19 -21.23 -2.90
CA ASP A 162 15.95 -21.24 -1.45
C ASP A 162 15.58 -19.84 -0.95
N ASP A 163 14.62 -19.20 -1.62
CA ASP A 163 14.16 -17.86 -1.26
C ASP A 163 13.35 -17.82 0.06
N LYS A 164 13.22 -18.97 0.73
CA LYS A 164 12.43 -19.17 1.95
C LYS A 164 10.98 -18.69 1.81
N GLY A 165 10.44 -18.68 0.59
CA GLY A 165 9.08 -18.22 0.32
C GLY A 165 8.93 -16.71 0.09
N ALA A 166 10.02 -15.94 0.01
CA ALA A 166 9.98 -14.50 -0.28
C ALA A 166 9.21 -14.19 -1.59
N GLY A 167 9.43 -14.97 -2.65
CA GLY A 167 8.70 -14.82 -3.91
C GLY A 167 7.21 -15.11 -3.78
N VAL A 168 6.81 -16.07 -2.93
CA VAL A 168 5.41 -16.42 -2.67
C VAL A 168 4.69 -15.28 -1.95
N ILE A 169 5.34 -14.64 -0.97
CA ILE A 169 4.78 -13.48 -0.26
C ILE A 169 4.49 -12.32 -1.23
N LEU A 170 5.43 -12.04 -2.13
CA LEU A 170 5.27 -11.01 -3.16
C LEU A 170 4.20 -11.38 -4.20
N ALA A 171 4.12 -12.65 -4.58
CA ALA A 171 3.10 -13.15 -5.51
C ALA A 171 1.70 -12.98 -4.91
N TYR A 172 1.48 -13.33 -3.63
CA TYR A 172 0.18 -13.14 -2.99
C TYR A 172 -0.23 -11.67 -2.90
N LEU A 173 0.71 -10.76 -2.62
CA LEU A 173 0.41 -9.33 -2.65
C LEU A 173 0.07 -8.88 -4.07
N SER A 174 0.83 -9.31 -5.07
CA SER A 174 0.60 -8.95 -6.48
C SER A 174 -0.75 -9.46 -6.99
N ASP A 175 -1.12 -10.70 -6.66
CA ASP A 175 -2.42 -11.29 -7.02
C ASP A 175 -3.58 -10.52 -6.37
N ALA A 176 -3.46 -10.19 -5.08
CA ALA A 176 -4.49 -9.42 -4.38
C ALA A 176 -4.67 -8.00 -4.94
N LEU A 177 -3.57 -7.36 -5.36
CA LEU A 177 -3.60 -6.05 -6.01
C LEU A 177 -4.02 -6.13 -7.49
N SER A 178 -4.03 -7.31 -8.10
CA SER A 178 -4.42 -7.48 -9.50
C SER A 178 -5.93 -7.42 -9.72
N GLU A 179 -6.69 -7.92 -8.75
CA GLU A 179 -8.15 -7.95 -8.74
C GLU A 179 -8.77 -6.71 -8.07
N HIS A 180 -10.04 -6.45 -8.33
CA HIS A 180 -10.75 -5.28 -7.77
C HIS A 180 -10.81 -5.30 -6.22
N GLU A 181 -10.91 -4.10 -5.61
CA GLU A 181 -11.02 -3.91 -4.15
C GLU A 181 -12.16 -4.71 -3.51
N PHE A 182 -13.23 -4.93 -4.28
CA PHE A 182 -14.36 -5.78 -3.89
C PHE A 182 -13.97 -7.23 -3.57
N LYS A 183 -12.97 -7.80 -4.27
CA LYS A 183 -12.57 -9.21 -4.10
C LYS A 183 -11.68 -9.37 -2.88
N THR A 184 -10.59 -8.61 -2.83
CA THR A 184 -9.67 -8.60 -1.69
C THR A 184 -9.39 -7.15 -1.33
N PRO A 185 -9.89 -6.67 -0.18
CA PRO A 185 -9.57 -5.33 0.27
C PRO A 185 -8.06 -5.14 0.44
N VAL A 186 -7.54 -4.02 -0.05
CA VAL A 186 -6.11 -3.68 0.03
C VAL A 186 -5.61 -3.72 1.47
N THR A 187 -6.42 -3.28 2.43
CA THR A 187 -6.09 -3.31 3.85
C THR A 187 -5.75 -4.73 4.33
N LYS A 188 -6.54 -5.73 3.93
CA LYS A 188 -6.31 -7.14 4.26
C LYS A 188 -5.08 -7.70 3.53
N ALA A 189 -4.89 -7.33 2.27
CA ALA A 189 -3.73 -7.77 1.49
C ALA A 189 -2.42 -7.26 2.10
N VAL A 190 -2.37 -5.97 2.46
CA VAL A 190 -1.21 -5.33 3.09
C VAL A 190 -0.96 -5.91 4.49
N GLU A 191 -2.01 -6.12 5.28
CA GLU A 191 -1.87 -6.75 6.61
C GLU A 191 -1.29 -8.15 6.52
N ARG A 192 -1.84 -8.99 5.62
CA ARG A 192 -1.31 -10.33 5.36
C ARG A 192 0.15 -10.28 4.93
N PHE A 193 0.49 -9.37 3.99
CA PHE A 193 1.87 -9.20 3.54
C PHE A 193 2.83 -8.91 4.70
N PHE A 194 2.49 -7.98 5.60
CA PHE A 194 3.35 -7.67 6.74
C PHE A 194 3.48 -8.84 7.73
N ASN A 195 2.39 -9.58 7.97
CA ASN A 195 2.42 -10.76 8.83
C ASN A 195 3.28 -11.89 8.23
N ASP A 196 3.13 -12.17 6.93
CA ASP A 196 3.89 -13.20 6.25
C ASP A 196 5.36 -12.80 6.14
N ARG A 197 5.65 -11.52 5.87
CA ARG A 197 7.02 -10.97 5.85
C ARG A 197 7.69 -11.08 7.21
N ALA A 198 7.01 -10.74 8.31
CA ALA A 198 7.60 -10.82 9.65
C ALA A 198 8.00 -12.27 10.01
N ARG A 199 7.19 -13.26 9.60
CA ARG A 199 7.51 -14.68 9.76
C ARG A 199 8.72 -15.09 8.94
N TRP A 200 8.76 -14.65 7.67
CA TRP A 200 9.89 -14.91 6.79
C TRP A 200 11.20 -14.28 7.29
N GLU A 201 11.17 -13.04 7.79
CA GLU A 201 12.34 -12.38 8.37
C GLU A 201 12.87 -13.14 9.59
N ALA A 202 11.98 -13.64 10.45
CA ALA A 202 12.37 -14.47 11.58
C ALA A 202 13.06 -15.77 11.13
N GLU A 203 12.56 -16.42 10.08
CA GLU A 203 13.15 -17.64 9.52
C GLU A 203 14.53 -17.39 8.90
N VAL A 204 14.67 -16.33 8.10
CA VAL A 204 15.95 -15.97 7.46
C VAL A 204 17.01 -15.60 8.49
N LEU A 205 16.65 -14.85 9.54
CA LEU A 205 17.60 -14.44 10.59
C LEU A 205 17.99 -15.59 11.53
N SER A 206 17.07 -16.54 11.78
CA SER A 206 17.31 -17.68 12.68
C SER A 206 18.37 -18.67 12.17
N VAL A 207 18.71 -18.64 10.87
CA VAL A 207 19.78 -19.47 10.29
C VAL A 207 21.20 -19.05 10.74
N THR A 208 21.33 -17.94 11.49
CA THR A 208 22.63 -17.40 11.94
C THR A 208 23.00 -17.73 13.40
N ALA A 209 22.37 -18.71 14.05
CA ALA A 209 22.89 -19.22 15.31
C ALA A 209 24.05 -20.19 15.01
N PRO A 210 25.32 -19.88 15.39
CA PRO A 210 26.38 -20.86 15.29
C PRO A 210 25.99 -22.06 16.15
N VAL A 211 26.01 -23.25 15.56
CA VAL A 211 25.94 -24.51 16.30
C VAL A 211 27.03 -24.43 17.36
N THR A 212 26.65 -24.32 18.64
CA THR A 212 27.59 -24.52 19.74
C THR A 212 28.23 -25.88 19.50
N PRO A 213 29.55 -25.99 19.26
CA PRO A 213 30.16 -27.30 19.12
C PRO A 213 29.88 -28.07 20.39
N GLU A 214 29.29 -29.25 20.21
CA GLU A 214 29.09 -30.25 21.26
C GLU A 214 30.41 -30.38 22.03
N PRO A 215 30.42 -30.21 23.36
CA PRO A 215 31.66 -30.29 24.12
C PRO A 215 32.28 -31.67 23.87
N ALA A 216 33.48 -31.67 23.29
CA ALA A 216 34.25 -32.88 23.12
C ALA A 216 34.41 -33.53 24.50
N VAL A 217 33.97 -34.78 24.62
CA VAL A 217 34.18 -35.57 25.82
C VAL A 217 35.69 -35.81 25.93
N GLU A 218 36.38 -35.05 26.78
CA GLU A 218 37.81 -35.27 27.04
C GLU A 218 37.99 -36.57 27.83
N PRO A 219 38.94 -37.44 27.43
CA PRO A 219 39.34 -38.57 28.26
C PRO A 219 40.09 -38.06 29.50
N VAL A 220 39.66 -38.55 30.66
CA VAL A 220 40.23 -38.28 31.99
C VAL A 220 41.75 -38.48 31.99
N SER A 221 42.50 -37.48 32.45
CA SER A 221 43.83 -37.63 33.01
C SER A 221 44.07 -36.56 34.10
N GLU A 222 44.58 -37.05 35.23
CA GLU A 222 44.81 -36.35 36.51
C GLU A 222 46.00 -35.34 36.47
N PRO A 223 46.19 -34.52 37.52
CA PRO A 223 46.44 -33.08 37.43
C PRO A 223 47.91 -32.69 37.43
N THR A 224 48.28 -31.62 36.74
CA THR A 224 49.50 -30.86 37.06
C THR A 224 49.37 -29.38 36.67
N GLU A 225 49.42 -28.55 37.71
CA GLU A 225 49.91 -27.16 37.82
C GLU A 225 49.45 -26.09 36.81
N ASP A 226 48.70 -25.14 37.37
CA ASP A 226 48.54 -23.75 36.89
C ASP A 226 49.93 -23.11 36.68
N PRO A 227 50.13 -22.33 35.61
CA PRO A 227 50.06 -20.88 35.84
C PRO A 227 49.48 -20.03 34.68
N GLU A 228 48.79 -18.97 35.11
CA GLU A 228 48.71 -17.61 34.54
C GLU A 228 47.98 -17.41 33.19
N LEU A 229 46.73 -16.97 33.32
CA LEU A 229 46.05 -16.09 32.35
C LEU A 229 46.81 -14.76 32.16
N PRO A 230 46.82 -14.23 30.93
CA PRO A 230 46.08 -12.99 30.73
C PRO A 230 45.25 -12.94 29.43
N THR A 231 43.94 -12.70 29.61
CA THR A 231 43.10 -11.60 29.05
C THR A 231 43.60 -10.93 27.75
N HIS A 232 42.82 -10.78 26.67
CA HIS A 232 41.60 -9.97 26.60
C HIS A 232 40.77 -10.30 25.34
N GLU A 233 39.61 -10.91 25.52
CA GLU A 233 38.48 -10.61 24.64
C GLU A 233 38.00 -9.21 25.07
N ARG A 234 38.21 -8.19 24.23
CA ARG A 234 37.72 -6.84 24.52
C ARG A 234 36.21 -6.83 24.37
N VAL A 235 35.51 -7.25 25.42
CA VAL A 235 34.10 -6.94 25.62
C VAL A 235 34.05 -5.45 25.99
N LEU A 236 33.45 -4.66 25.11
CA LEU A 236 33.10 -3.27 25.39
C LEU A 236 31.69 -3.27 25.95
N ASP A 237 31.57 -3.33 27.27
CA ASP A 237 30.32 -3.01 27.96
C ASP A 237 30.22 -1.49 28.03
N GLU A 238 29.50 -0.89 27.07
CA GLU A 238 29.27 0.55 26.99
C GLU A 238 27.79 0.81 27.20
N GLU A 239 27.44 1.48 28.32
CA GLU A 239 26.07 1.89 28.61
C GLU A 239 25.65 3.00 27.64
N VAL A 240 24.65 2.71 26.81
CA VAL A 240 24.19 3.65 25.77
C VAL A 240 23.02 4.46 26.31
N THR A 241 23.29 5.73 26.65
CA THR A 241 22.27 6.72 27.03
C THR A 241 21.82 7.50 25.79
N THR A 242 20.72 8.25 25.89
CA THR A 242 20.16 9.03 24.77
C THR A 242 21.16 10.02 24.16
N GLU A 243 22.13 10.48 24.95
CA GLU A 243 23.19 11.39 24.53
C GLU A 243 24.37 10.66 23.84
N SER A 244 24.59 9.36 24.12
CA SER A 244 25.73 8.58 23.61
C SER A 244 25.41 7.65 22.41
N VAL A 245 24.13 7.45 22.05
CA VAL A 245 23.71 6.64 20.88
C VAL A 245 24.38 7.09 19.59
N SER A 246 24.53 8.41 19.38
CA SER A 246 25.14 8.95 18.17
C SER A 246 26.63 8.61 18.05
N ALA A 247 27.35 8.62 19.18
CA ALA A 247 28.76 8.26 19.25
C ALA A 247 28.97 6.76 19.07
N PHE A 248 28.10 5.93 19.66
CA PHE A 248 28.10 4.48 19.44
C PHE A 248 27.89 4.13 17.96
N GLY A 249 26.92 4.78 17.30
CA GLY A 249 26.65 4.59 15.87
C GLY A 249 27.84 4.95 14.98
N ALA A 250 28.53 6.05 15.28
CA ALA A 250 29.74 6.45 14.54
C ALA A 250 30.88 5.43 14.69
N ARG A 251 31.06 4.87 15.89
CA ARG A 251 32.09 3.88 16.20
C ARG A 251 31.81 2.52 15.56
N LEU A 252 30.55 2.07 15.59
CA LEU A 252 30.12 0.85 14.91
C LEU A 252 30.34 0.96 13.40
N SER A 253 30.01 2.11 12.81
CA SER A 253 30.24 2.38 11.39
C SER A 253 31.72 2.28 11.01
N GLU A 254 32.63 2.78 11.85
CA GLU A 254 34.07 2.71 11.62
C GLU A 254 34.60 1.28 11.70
N LEU A 255 34.14 0.48 12.67
CA LEU A 255 34.53 -0.93 12.78
C LEU A 255 34.07 -1.77 11.59
N LEU A 256 32.88 -1.49 11.06
CA LEU A 256 32.36 -2.15 9.86
C LEU A 256 33.13 -1.75 8.60
N LYS A 257 33.53 -0.48 8.46
CA LYS A 257 34.39 -0.03 7.35
C LYS A 257 35.76 -0.71 7.35
N GLN A 258 36.25 -1.08 8.52
CA GLN A 258 37.50 -1.84 8.69
C GLN A 258 37.33 -3.35 8.41
N GLY A 259 36.16 -3.79 7.92
CA GLY A 259 35.89 -5.18 7.56
C GLY A 259 35.75 -6.12 8.75
N ARG A 260 35.60 -5.59 9.97
CA ARG A 260 35.43 -6.40 11.17
C ARG A 260 33.99 -6.86 11.33
N ARG A 261 33.81 -8.11 11.75
CA ARG A 261 32.51 -8.61 12.21
C ARG A 261 32.30 -8.15 13.65
N VAL A 262 31.21 -7.43 13.89
CA VAL A 262 30.85 -6.90 15.22
C VAL A 262 29.56 -7.58 15.67
N ARG A 263 29.54 -8.12 16.89
CA ARG A 263 28.34 -8.60 17.57
C ARG A 263 27.91 -7.52 18.56
N VAL A 264 26.67 -7.05 18.45
CA VAL A 264 26.09 -6.08 19.37
C VAL A 264 25.00 -6.80 20.18
N THR A 265 25.15 -6.81 21.50
CA THR A 265 24.14 -7.29 22.43
C THR A 265 23.55 -6.06 23.12
N VAL A 266 22.23 -5.90 23.07
CA VAL A 266 21.54 -4.78 23.72
C VAL A 266 20.74 -5.33 24.89
N GLU A 267 21.05 -4.88 26.09
CA GLU A 267 20.32 -5.17 27.31
C GLU A 267 19.67 -3.88 27.81
N VAL A 268 18.37 -3.91 28.06
CA VAL A 268 17.63 -2.75 28.59
C VAL A 268 17.64 -2.87 30.12
N ILE A 269 18.32 -1.94 30.77
CA ILE A 269 18.40 -1.86 32.23
C ILE A 269 17.32 -0.87 32.69
N GLU A 270 16.37 -1.32 33.51
CA GLU A 270 15.28 -0.51 34.11
C GLU A 270 15.68 0.09 35.48
#